data_AF-A0ABD2PBJ2-F1
#
_entry.id   AF-A0ABD2PBJ2-F1
#
_cell.length_a   1.000
_cell.length_b   1.000
_cell.length_c   1.000
_cell.angle_alpha   90.00
_cell.angle_beta   90.00
_cell.angle_gamma   90.00
#
_symmetry.space_group_name_H-M   'P 1'
#
loop_
_entity.id
_entity.type
_entity.pdbx_description
1 polymer ?
#
loop_
_entity_poly.entity_id
_entity_poly.type
_entity_poly.pdbx_seq_one_letter_code
_entity_poly.pdbx_strand_id
1 'polypeptide(L)'
;VYGDALFGKCLDDTIRAHLRNSKHQVYNYLFTYEGTHSFTEIHSGKKYGVHHGDDMIYLFKVADSIFPKRNETEDDVKVRELLTTYIFNFVQTGNPTPTIDNVVKTKWEPVKTDKLEYYHIDSDVQEMRAPLYKERVAFWRRVALQPKKNLVREEL
;
A
#
# COMPACT_ATOMS: atom_id res chain seq x y z
N VAL A 1 -12.34 -9.18 3.96
CA VAL A 1 -13.61 -8.42 4.11
C VAL A 1 -13.32 -6.97 4.48
N TYR A 2 -13.00 -6.60 5.73
CA TYR A 2 -12.82 -5.18 6.11
C TYR A 2 -11.70 -4.46 5.34
N GLY A 3 -10.52 -5.08 5.20
CA GLY A 3 -9.43 -4.49 4.41
C GLY A 3 -9.82 -4.24 2.94
N ASP A 4 -10.59 -5.16 2.35
CA ASP A 4 -11.07 -4.98 0.98
C ASP A 4 -12.16 -3.90 0.89
N ALA A 5 -13.09 -3.87 1.86
CA ALA A 5 -14.23 -2.95 1.87
C ALA A 5 -13.82 -1.50 2.11
N LEU A 6 -12.88 -1.28 3.03
CA LEU A 6 -12.43 0.07 3.42
C LEU A 6 -11.34 0.62 2.50
N PHE A 7 -10.44 -0.23 1.99
CA PHE A 7 -9.27 0.21 1.24
C PHE A 7 -9.16 -0.45 -0.13
N GLY A 8 -9.25 -1.79 -0.19
CA GLY A 8 -8.95 -2.55 -1.40
C GLY A 8 -9.81 -2.19 -2.61
N LYS A 9 -11.13 -2.01 -2.42
CA LYS A 9 -12.04 -1.62 -3.51
C LYS A 9 -11.72 -0.22 -4.03
N CYS A 10 -11.55 0.75 -3.13
CA CYS A 10 -11.23 2.12 -3.51
C CYS A 10 -9.88 2.21 -4.23
N LEU A 11 -8.89 1.41 -3.80
CA LEU A 11 -7.60 1.28 -4.47
C LEU A 11 -7.77 0.77 -5.91
N ASP A 12 -8.48 -0.34 -6.13
CA ASP A 12 -8.74 -0.89 -7.47
C ASP A 12 -9.45 0.13 -8.37
N ASP A 13 -10.51 0.77 -7.88
CA ASP A 13 -11.25 1.79 -8.63
C ASP A 13 -10.36 2.98 -9.00
N THR A 14 -9.53 3.45 -8.07
CA THR A 14 -8.65 4.62 -8.25
C THR A 14 -7.55 4.34 -9.26
N ILE A 15 -6.85 3.19 -9.14
CA ILE A 15 -5.79 2.81 -10.09
C ILE A 15 -6.37 2.70 -11.49
N ARG A 16 -7.50 2.01 -11.66
CA ARG A 16 -8.16 1.87 -12.96
C ARG A 16 -8.63 3.21 -13.53
N ALA A 17 -9.12 4.12 -12.68
CA ALA A 17 -9.50 5.46 -13.12
C ALA A 17 -8.28 6.25 -13.62
N HIS A 18 -7.14 6.16 -12.95
CA HIS A 18 -5.90 6.79 -13.42
C HIS A 18 -5.42 6.19 -14.73
N LEU A 19 -5.41 4.86 -14.87
CA LEU A 19 -5.01 4.18 -16.11
C LEU A 19 -5.86 4.57 -17.32
N ARG A 20 -7.15 4.88 -17.12
CA ARG A 20 -8.06 5.29 -18.20
C ARG A 20 -7.97 6.77 -18.55
N ASN A 21 -7.72 7.62 -17.55
CA ASN A 21 -7.96 9.06 -17.68
C ASN A 21 -6.70 9.92 -17.54
N SER A 22 -5.56 9.34 -17.17
CA SER A 22 -4.29 10.05 -16.98
C SER A 22 -3.18 9.42 -17.80
N LYS A 23 -2.22 10.24 -18.21
CA LYS A 23 -0.95 9.80 -18.82
C LYS A 23 0.18 9.64 -17.80
N HIS A 24 -0.07 10.01 -16.54
CA HIS A 24 0.92 9.92 -15.47
C HIS A 24 1.06 8.48 -14.99
N GLN A 25 2.29 8.11 -14.65
CA GLN A 25 2.61 6.80 -14.11
C GLN A 25 2.01 6.63 -12.70
N VAL A 26 1.45 5.46 -12.44
CA VAL A 26 0.91 5.06 -11.13
C VAL A 26 1.83 4.00 -10.56
N TYR A 27 2.30 4.20 -9.34
CA TYR A 27 3.11 3.23 -8.60
C TYR A 27 2.29 2.70 -7.44
N ASN A 28 2.13 1.38 -7.38
CA ASN A 28 1.34 0.69 -6.35
C ASN A 28 2.25 -0.25 -5.56
N TYR A 29 2.03 -0.38 -4.26
CA TYR A 29 2.75 -1.33 -3.40
C TYR A 29 1.83 -2.14 -2.51
N LEU A 30 2.37 -3.25 -2.02
CA LEU A 30 1.83 -4.01 -0.91
C LEU A 30 2.92 -4.16 0.15
N PHE A 31 2.70 -3.55 1.31
CA PHE A 31 3.57 -3.67 2.47
C PHE A 31 3.15 -4.88 3.31
N THR A 32 4.09 -5.79 3.57
CA THR A 32 3.84 -7.05 4.29
C THR A 32 4.78 -7.30 5.47
N TYR A 33 5.74 -6.41 5.70
CA TYR A 33 6.69 -6.56 6.79
C TYR A 33 6.00 -6.40 8.16
N GLU A 34 6.00 -7.48 8.95
CA GLU A 34 5.56 -7.49 10.35
C GLU A 34 6.72 -7.14 11.28
N GLY A 35 7.00 -5.86 11.44
CA GLY A 35 8.14 -5.46 12.29
C GLY A 35 7.88 -5.52 13.79
N THR A 36 8.80 -4.93 14.54
CA THR A 36 8.80 -5.07 16.01
C THR A 36 7.52 -4.54 16.64
N HIS A 37 7.03 -3.40 16.15
CA HIS A 37 5.82 -2.74 16.66
C HIS A 37 4.69 -2.69 15.63
N SER A 38 3.46 -2.76 16.12
CA SER A 38 2.22 -2.55 15.38
C SER A 38 1.27 -1.65 16.16
N PHE A 39 0.47 -0.85 15.46
CA PHE A 39 -0.63 -0.08 16.06
C PHE A 39 -1.69 -0.95 16.75
N THR A 40 -1.75 -2.24 16.42
CA THR A 40 -2.63 -3.20 17.12
C THR A 40 -2.24 -3.44 18.57
N GLU A 41 -0.96 -3.30 18.91
CA GLU A 41 -0.47 -3.52 20.28
C GLU A 41 -0.99 -2.45 21.24
N ILE A 42 -1.18 -1.22 20.76
CA ILE A 42 -1.70 -0.10 21.55
C ILE A 42 -3.08 -0.43 22.13
N HIS A 43 -3.92 -1.12 21.35
CA HIS A 43 -5.31 -1.39 21.71
C HIS A 43 -5.51 -2.78 22.31
N SER A 44 -4.73 -3.76 21.86
CA SER A 44 -4.96 -5.17 22.18
C SER A 44 -3.83 -5.85 22.95
N GLY A 45 -2.68 -5.18 23.10
CA GLY A 45 -1.47 -5.77 23.68
C GLY A 45 -0.84 -6.89 22.85
N LYS A 46 -1.30 -7.11 21.61
CA LYS A 46 -0.83 -8.15 20.69
C LYS A 46 -0.71 -7.63 19.26
N LYS A 47 0.09 -8.31 18.45
CA LYS A 47 0.20 -8.09 16.99
C LYS A 47 -0.74 -9.03 16.23
N TYR A 48 -1.36 -8.52 15.17
CA TYR A 48 -2.28 -9.28 14.31
C TYR A 48 -1.92 -9.12 12.83
N GLY A 49 -0.69 -9.47 12.48
CA GLY A 49 -0.17 -9.21 11.15
C GLY A 49 0.13 -7.72 10.93
N VAL A 50 0.27 -7.33 9.66
CA VAL A 50 0.41 -5.94 9.25
C VAL A 50 -0.93 -5.21 9.35
N HIS A 51 -0.99 -4.22 10.23
CA HIS A 51 -2.16 -3.38 10.44
C HIS A 51 -2.12 -2.10 9.60
N HIS A 52 -3.29 -1.47 9.44
CA HIS A 52 -3.38 -0.15 8.84
C HIS A 52 -2.50 0.87 9.58
N GLY A 53 -1.62 1.54 8.84
CA GLY A 53 -0.69 2.54 9.36
C GLY A 53 0.63 1.98 9.85
N ASP A 54 0.83 0.66 9.94
CA ASP A 54 2.10 0.09 10.43
C ASP A 54 3.31 0.49 9.55
N ASP A 55 3.09 0.75 8.25
CA ASP A 55 4.10 1.31 7.35
C ASP A 55 4.57 2.72 7.78
N MET A 56 3.69 3.53 8.38
CA MET A 56 4.02 4.87 8.87
C MET A 56 5.04 4.85 10.01
N ILE A 57 5.14 3.74 10.76
CA ILE A 57 6.11 3.54 11.83
C ILE A 57 7.56 3.67 11.31
N TYR A 58 7.76 3.38 10.02
CA TYR A 58 9.06 3.40 9.35
C TYR A 58 9.30 4.68 8.53
N LEU A 59 8.28 5.52 8.35
CA LEU A 59 8.39 6.79 7.64
C LEU A 59 8.56 7.99 8.56
N PHE A 60 7.95 7.95 9.75
CA PHE A 60 7.87 9.11 10.64
C PHE A 60 8.32 8.78 12.05
N LYS A 61 8.94 9.77 12.72
CA LYS A 61 9.34 9.69 14.13
C LYS A 61 8.17 9.68 15.12
N VAL A 62 6.91 9.70 14.63
CA VAL A 62 5.72 9.57 15.48
C VAL A 62 5.76 8.28 16.31
N ALA A 63 6.38 7.24 15.75
CA ALA A 63 6.61 5.98 16.45
C ALA A 63 7.43 6.15 17.74
N ASP A 64 8.35 7.11 17.82
CA ASP A 64 9.20 7.30 19.01
C ASP A 64 8.39 7.80 20.21
N SER A 65 7.30 8.54 19.95
CA SER A 65 6.37 9.01 20.97
C SER A 65 5.36 7.95 21.39
N ILE A 66 4.98 7.07 20.45
CA ILE A 66 3.96 6.03 20.66
C ILE A 66 4.59 4.75 21.26
N PHE A 67 5.83 4.46 20.88
CA PHE A 67 6.61 3.30 21.30
C PHE A 67 7.92 3.77 21.98
N PRO A 68 7.85 4.34 23.20
CA PRO A 68 8.99 4.97 23.88
C PRO A 68 10.12 4.00 24.27
N LYS A 69 9.93 2.68 24.12
CA LYS A 69 10.94 1.63 24.30
C LYS A 69 11.13 0.83 23.01
N ARG A 70 11.17 1.51 21.87
CA ARG A 70 11.34 0.87 20.57
C ARG A 70 12.74 0.26 20.46
N ASN A 71 12.80 -1.05 20.67
CA ASN A 71 13.98 -1.85 20.34
C ASN A 71 13.89 -2.22 18.86
N GLU A 72 14.49 -1.43 18.00
CA GLU A 72 14.53 -1.74 16.58
C GLU A 72 15.44 -2.95 16.30
N THR A 73 14.93 -3.87 15.49
CA THR A 73 15.74 -4.92 14.89
C THR A 73 16.49 -4.39 13.68
N GLU A 74 17.49 -5.12 13.19
CA GLU A 74 18.19 -4.78 11.95
C GLU A 74 17.22 -4.72 10.76
N ASP A 75 16.19 -5.57 10.73
CA ASP A 75 15.15 -5.56 9.71
C ASP A 75 14.25 -4.31 9.80
N ASP A 76 13.94 -3.81 11.00
CA ASP A 76 13.21 -2.56 11.15
C ASP A 76 14.01 -1.37 10.59
N VAL A 77 15.32 -1.36 10.83
CA VAL A 77 16.22 -0.34 10.30
C VAL A 77 16.26 -0.41 8.77
N LYS A 78 16.40 -1.63 8.22
CA LYS A 78 16.42 -1.89 6.78
C LYS A 78 15.13 -1.43 6.11
N VAL A 79 13.98 -1.79 6.66
CA VAL A 79 12.66 -1.42 6.12
C VAL A 79 12.43 0.09 6.19
N ARG A 80 12.88 0.75 7.26
CA ARG A 80 12.89 2.22 7.34
C ARG A 80 13.74 2.83 6.23
N GLU A 81 14.95 2.33 6.02
CA GLU A 81 15.83 2.84 4.96
C GLU A 81 15.21 2.65 3.58
N LEU A 82 14.62 1.48 3.29
CA LEU A 82 13.87 1.22 2.06
C LEU A 82 12.71 2.21 1.84
N LEU A 83 11.80 2.32 2.81
CA LEU A 83 10.60 3.14 2.66
C LEU A 83 10.92 4.63 2.54
N THR A 84 11.84 5.14 3.37
CA THR A 84 12.27 6.54 3.30
C THR A 84 12.97 6.84 1.97
N THR A 85 13.78 5.92 1.46
CA THR A 85 14.44 6.04 0.15
C THR A 85 13.43 6.07 -1.01
N TYR A 86 12.46 5.15 -1.02
CA TYR A 86 11.43 5.09 -2.07
C TYR A 86 10.58 6.36 -2.11
N ILE A 87 10.13 6.84 -0.95
CA ILE A 87 9.34 8.08 -0.87
C ILE A 87 10.19 9.29 -1.28
N PHE A 88 11.43 9.39 -0.81
CA PHE A 88 12.34 10.47 -1.20
C PHE A 88 12.57 10.51 -2.71
N ASN A 89 12.89 9.37 -3.32
CA ASN A 89 13.10 9.25 -4.75
C ASN A 89 11.86 9.63 -5.56
N PHE A 90 10.68 9.18 -5.12
CA PHE A 90 9.42 9.53 -5.78
C PHE A 90 9.13 11.03 -5.71
N VAL A 91 9.37 11.66 -4.54
CA VAL A 91 9.21 13.12 -4.40
C VAL A 91 10.18 13.88 -5.30
N GLN A 92 11.44 13.43 -5.39
CA GLN A 92 12.48 14.08 -6.20
C GLN A 92 12.27 13.91 -7.71
N THR A 93 11.84 12.71 -8.13
CA THR A 93 11.95 12.30 -9.56
C THR A 93 10.64 11.81 -10.18
N GLY A 94 9.60 11.57 -9.39
CA GLY A 94 8.38 10.89 -9.81
C GLY A 94 8.52 9.38 -10.01
N ASN A 95 9.68 8.80 -9.70
CA ASN A 95 9.96 7.36 -9.75
C ASN A 95 10.53 6.89 -8.39
N PRO A 96 9.96 5.87 -7.73
CA PRO A 96 10.47 5.39 -6.44
C PRO A 96 11.85 4.72 -6.52
N THR A 97 12.22 4.17 -7.68
CA THR A 97 13.47 3.43 -7.92
C THR A 97 14.15 3.90 -9.21
N PRO A 98 14.58 5.18 -9.29
CA PRO A 98 15.17 5.75 -10.50
C PRO A 98 16.55 5.12 -10.81
N THR A 99 17.24 4.65 -9.77
CA THR A 99 18.55 3.98 -9.82
C THR A 99 18.53 2.73 -8.95
N ILE A 100 19.35 1.74 -9.32
CA ILE A 100 19.62 0.55 -8.52
C ILE A 100 20.93 0.76 -7.77
N ASP A 101 20.96 0.43 -6.49
CA ASP A 101 22.10 0.67 -5.61
C ASP A 101 22.15 -0.30 -4.40
N ASN A 102 22.76 0.14 -3.30
CA ASN A 102 22.90 -0.66 -2.09
C ASN A 102 21.59 -0.85 -1.31
N VAL A 103 20.63 0.06 -1.45
CA VAL A 103 19.32 0.05 -0.81
C VAL A 103 18.25 -0.43 -1.80
N VAL A 104 18.21 0.18 -2.99
CA VAL A 104 17.27 -0.16 -4.05
C VAL A 104 17.81 -1.31 -4.89
N LYS A 105 17.33 -2.53 -4.65
CA LYS A 105 17.82 -3.74 -5.34
C LYS A 105 17.06 -4.12 -6.60
N THR A 106 15.79 -3.77 -6.69
CA THR A 106 14.95 -4.10 -7.84
C THR A 106 14.19 -2.86 -8.31
N LYS A 107 13.72 -2.90 -9.56
CA LYS A 107 12.94 -1.81 -10.14
C LYS A 107 11.48 -1.93 -9.73
N TRP A 108 10.95 -0.84 -9.19
CA TRP A 108 9.53 -0.63 -9.02
C TRP A 108 8.95 -0.07 -10.31
N GLU A 109 8.30 -0.93 -11.08
CA GLU A 109 7.67 -0.57 -12.34
C GLU A 109 6.25 -0.01 -12.09
N PRO A 110 5.79 0.97 -12.89
CA PRO A 110 4.45 1.49 -12.77
C PRO A 110 3.40 0.44 -13.17
N VAL A 111 2.19 0.59 -12.63
CA VAL A 111 1.02 -0.20 -13.02
C VAL A 111 0.72 0.05 -14.50
N LYS A 112 0.51 -1.03 -15.25
CA LYS A 112 0.27 -0.97 -16.71
C LYS A 112 -1.03 -1.64 -17.11
N THR A 113 -1.57 -2.53 -16.27
CA THR A 113 -2.74 -3.32 -16.64
C THR A 113 -3.80 -3.36 -15.54
N ASP A 114 -4.92 -4.00 -15.87
CA ASP A 114 -5.98 -4.29 -14.90
C ASP A 114 -5.62 -5.36 -13.86
N LYS A 115 -4.42 -5.93 -13.94
CA LYS A 115 -3.89 -6.89 -12.96
C LYS A 115 -3.43 -6.19 -11.68
N LEU A 116 -3.41 -4.86 -11.66
CA LEU A 116 -2.93 -4.06 -10.52
C LEU A 116 -1.52 -4.51 -10.11
N GLU A 117 -0.55 -4.42 -11.03
CA GLU A 117 0.84 -4.68 -10.69
C GLU A 117 1.21 -3.90 -9.42
N TYR A 118 2.00 -4.51 -8.54
CA TYR A 118 2.41 -3.89 -7.29
C TYR A 118 3.81 -4.30 -6.93
N TYR A 119 4.49 -3.41 -6.21
CA TYR A 119 5.77 -3.70 -5.61
C TYR A 119 5.55 -4.26 -4.21
N HIS A 120 5.99 -5.48 -4.00
CA HIS A 120 5.91 -6.16 -2.73
C HIS A 120 7.06 -5.68 -1.85
N ILE A 121 6.76 -5.19 -0.65
CA ILE A 121 7.74 -4.66 0.30
C ILE A 121 7.67 -5.47 1.58
N ASP A 122 8.72 -6.24 1.80
CA ASP A 122 9.04 -6.94 3.03
C ASP A 122 10.47 -6.60 3.48
N SER A 123 10.99 -7.15 4.58
CA SER A 123 12.40 -6.93 4.96
C SER A 123 13.35 -7.56 3.96
N ASP A 124 13.05 -8.77 3.49
CA ASP A 124 13.93 -9.55 2.60
C ASP A 124 13.43 -9.66 1.16
N VAL A 125 12.20 -9.24 0.91
CA VAL A 125 11.59 -9.34 -0.41
C VAL A 125 11.20 -7.96 -0.92
N GLN A 126 11.82 -7.55 -2.02
CA GLN A 126 11.45 -6.36 -2.77
C GLN A 126 11.34 -6.70 -4.26
N GLU A 127 10.13 -6.86 -4.77
CA GLU A 127 9.91 -7.29 -6.15
C GLU A 127 8.54 -6.89 -6.71
N MET A 128 8.45 -6.83 -8.04
CA MET A 128 7.18 -6.66 -8.73
C MET A 128 6.37 -7.95 -8.75
N ARG A 129 5.08 -7.86 -8.40
CA ARG A 129 4.12 -8.96 -8.44
C ARG A 129 2.82 -8.54 -9.12
N ALA A 130 2.11 -9.53 -9.64
CA ALA A 130 0.76 -9.39 -10.18
C ALA A 130 0.09 -10.77 -10.31
N PRO A 131 -1.24 -10.87 -10.25
CA PRO A 131 -2.21 -9.82 -9.94
C PRO A 131 -2.38 -9.55 -8.44
N LEU A 132 -2.74 -8.32 -8.04
CA LEU A 132 -3.08 -8.02 -6.63
C LEU A 132 -4.48 -8.58 -6.29
N TYR A 133 -4.52 -9.58 -5.40
CA TYR A 133 -5.75 -10.13 -4.80
C TYR A 133 -6.89 -10.42 -5.80
N LYS A 134 -6.56 -11.05 -6.94
CA LYS A 134 -7.44 -11.26 -8.11
C LYS A 134 -8.88 -11.65 -7.76
N GLU A 135 -9.05 -12.69 -6.94
CA GLU A 135 -10.37 -13.25 -6.61
C GLU A 135 -11.18 -12.26 -5.74
N ARG A 136 -10.51 -11.60 -4.79
CA ARG A 136 -11.15 -10.61 -3.90
C ARG A 136 -11.55 -9.36 -4.67
N VAL A 137 -10.65 -8.84 -5.51
CA VAL A 137 -10.94 -7.71 -6.40
C VAL A 137 -12.11 -8.05 -7.31
N ALA A 138 -12.11 -9.23 -7.94
CA ALA A 138 -13.21 -9.67 -8.80
C ALA A 138 -14.54 -9.76 -8.04
N PHE A 139 -14.54 -10.23 -6.80
CA PHE A 139 -15.71 -10.25 -5.94
C PHE A 139 -16.24 -8.83 -5.67
N TRP A 140 -15.40 -7.94 -5.16
CA TRP A 140 -15.81 -6.59 -4.77
C TRP A 140 -16.24 -5.70 -5.95
N ARG A 141 -15.72 -5.97 -7.15
CA ARG A 141 -16.21 -5.34 -8.38
C ARG A 141 -17.63 -5.73 -8.74
N ARG A 142 -18.05 -6.97 -8.45
CA ARG A 142 -19.45 -7.41 -8.66
C ARG A 142 -20.40 -6.85 -7.60
N VAL A 143 -19.90 -6.62 -6.39
CA VAL A 143 -20.70 -6.10 -5.25
C VAL A 143 -20.96 -4.60 -5.36
N ALA A 144 -20.27 -3.88 -6.25
CA ALA A 144 -20.43 -2.43 -6.42
C ALA A 144 -21.91 -2.04 -6.47
N LEU A 145 -22.30 -1.15 -5.56
CA LEU A 145 -23.60 -0.49 -5.50
C LEU A 145 -23.90 0.04 -6.89
N GLN A 146 -24.71 -0.67 -7.67
CA GLN A 146 -25.32 -0.04 -8.83
C GLN A 146 -26.06 1.16 -8.27
N PRO A 147 -25.76 2.41 -8.70
CA PRO A 147 -26.68 3.50 -8.41
C PRO A 147 -28.04 2.99 -8.88
N LYS A 148 -29.00 2.86 -7.95
CA LYS A 148 -30.35 2.48 -8.32
C LYS A 148 -30.75 3.45 -9.43
N LYS A 149 -30.90 2.97 -10.66
CA LYS A 149 -31.30 3.78 -11.81
C LYS A 149 -32.65 4.48 -11.63
N ASN A 150 -33.37 4.25 -10.52
CA ASN A 150 -34.76 4.65 -10.31
C ASN A 150 -35.00 5.33 -8.95
N LEU A 151 -34.29 6.41 -8.63
CA LEU A 151 -34.71 7.34 -7.56
C LEU A 151 -34.73 8.79 -8.08
N VAL A 152 -35.32 8.98 -9.26
CA VAL A 152 -36.08 10.20 -9.54
C VAL A 152 -37.51 9.69 -9.76
N ARG A 153 -38.29 9.62 -8.69
CA ARG A 153 -39.73 9.78 -8.87
C ARG A 153 -39.92 11.27 -9.07
N GLU A 154 -40.31 11.63 -10.29
CA GLU A 154 -40.97 12.89 -10.54
C GLU A 154 -42.16 12.96 -9.57
N GLU A 155 -42.05 13.83 -8.56
CA GLU A 155 -43.23 14.37 -7.91
C GLU A 155 -43.48 15.72 -8.58
N LEU A 156 -44.63 15.76 -9.24
CA LEU A 156 -45.29 16.91 -9.85
C LEU A 156 -45.49 18.05 -8.84
#